data_AF-A0A7J2V1Z7-F1
#
_entry.id   AF-A0A7J2V1Z7-F1
#
_cell.length_a   1.000
_cell.length_b   1.000
_cell.length_c   1.000
_cell.angle_alpha   90.00
_cell.angle_beta   90.00
_cell.angle_gamma   90.00
#
_symmetry.space_group_name_H-M   'P 1'
#
loop_
_entity.id
_entity.type
_entity.pdbx_description
1 polymer ?
#
loop_
_entity_poly.entity_id
_entity_poly.type
_entity_poly.pdbx_seq_one_letter_code
_entity_poly.pdbx_strand_id
1 'polypeptide(L)'
;LSGYTQLARKRARLSIDVPGGLQEYLLVQHYRYIVNIDGLEDPQAAAPLACAGLTTYNAVKKIKPYVGSDEHVLVVGLGGLGAYAVQWVKALLPHANLLVADIRDEAIEFVSKLVKIDAAVNPAREDPVKAISEITRGEGVKAVIDLVGLSQTIGTYLKTLTTLGVYAMVGLMSYEATIPVPYIIRNEIKIFGVYTGSLGDQHEVIKHARKGLVNYVKVISKRYRFDEEEVNEAIKSVAGAKHLGRVIIIL
;
A
#
# COMPACT_ATOMS: atom_id res chain seq x y z
N LEU A 1 -19.55 -11.77 9.40
CA LEU A 1 -18.82 -11.16 8.27
C LEU A 1 -18.33 -12.27 7.36
N SER A 2 -19.20 -12.82 6.50
CA SER A 2 -18.78 -13.79 5.48
C SER A 2 -17.81 -13.11 4.51
N GLY A 3 -16.75 -13.81 4.09
CA GLY A 3 -15.76 -13.29 3.13
C GLY A 3 -14.67 -12.36 3.68
N TYR A 4 -14.86 -11.73 4.85
CA TYR A 4 -13.87 -10.82 5.46
C TYR A 4 -13.05 -11.51 6.55
N THR A 5 -12.25 -12.52 6.17
CA THR A 5 -11.48 -13.35 7.13
C THR A 5 -10.52 -12.55 8.01
N GLN A 6 -9.98 -11.45 7.50
CA GLN A 6 -9.11 -10.54 8.23
C GLN A 6 -9.80 -9.78 9.37
N LEU A 7 -11.14 -9.70 9.33
CA LEU A 7 -11.98 -9.07 10.36
C LEU A 7 -12.66 -10.10 11.27
N ALA A 8 -12.27 -11.38 11.21
CA ALA A 8 -12.80 -12.41 12.09
C ALA A 8 -12.55 -12.05 13.57
N ARG A 9 -13.61 -12.19 14.40
CA ARG A 9 -13.52 -11.90 15.84
C ARG A 9 -12.50 -12.79 16.56
N LYS A 10 -12.44 -14.07 16.17
CA LYS A 10 -11.39 -15.00 16.56
C LYS A 10 -10.38 -15.07 15.43
N ARG A 11 -9.26 -14.37 15.58
CA ARG A 11 -8.12 -14.36 14.66
C ARG A 11 -6.84 -14.43 15.45
N ALA A 12 -5.80 -15.00 14.84
CA ALA A 12 -4.45 -15.01 15.37
C ALA A 12 -3.53 -14.42 14.31
N ARG A 13 -2.96 -13.25 14.59
CA ARG A 13 -2.05 -12.54 13.70
C ARG A 13 -0.63 -13.03 13.97
N LEU A 14 0.03 -13.54 12.94
CA LEU A 14 1.44 -13.92 13.01
C LEU A 14 2.30 -12.71 13.42
N SER A 15 3.28 -12.96 14.27
CA SER A 15 4.17 -11.95 14.87
C SER A 15 3.49 -10.93 15.79
N ILE A 16 2.20 -11.07 16.10
CA ILE A 16 1.47 -10.17 17.02
C ILE A 16 0.80 -10.98 18.13
N ASP A 17 -0.07 -11.92 17.77
CA ASP A 17 -0.81 -12.76 18.71
C ASP A 17 -0.15 -14.13 18.89
N VAL A 18 0.61 -14.59 17.89
CA VAL A 18 1.30 -15.88 17.85
C VAL A 18 2.68 -15.73 17.18
N PRO A 19 3.62 -16.67 17.39
CA PRO A 19 4.93 -16.64 16.74
C PRO A 19 4.86 -16.44 15.21
N GLY A 20 5.85 -15.72 14.68
CA GLY A 20 5.90 -15.27 13.28
C GLY A 20 6.98 -15.93 12.44
N GLY A 21 7.21 -15.44 11.21
CA GLY A 21 8.10 -16.09 10.25
C GLY A 21 9.61 -15.79 10.34
N LEU A 22 10.08 -15.03 11.34
CA LEU A 22 11.52 -14.78 11.55
C LEU A 22 12.16 -15.93 12.34
N GLN A 23 12.10 -17.13 11.77
CA GLN A 23 12.62 -18.38 12.31
C GLN A 23 12.70 -19.42 11.20
N GLU A 24 13.48 -20.48 11.40
CA GLU A 24 13.67 -21.56 10.41
C GLU A 24 12.38 -22.37 10.16
N TYR A 25 11.51 -22.49 11.18
CA TYR A 25 10.28 -23.27 11.11
C TYR A 25 9.11 -22.49 11.70
N LEU A 26 7.97 -22.46 11.00
CA LEU A 26 6.74 -21.82 11.47
C LEU A 26 5.59 -22.81 11.48
N LEU A 27 4.97 -23.00 12.66
CA LEU A 27 3.74 -23.78 12.76
C LEU A 27 2.56 -22.98 12.18
N VAL A 28 1.99 -23.48 11.08
CA VAL A 28 0.78 -22.91 10.47
C VAL A 28 -0.46 -23.58 11.06
N GLN A 29 -1.37 -22.78 11.61
CA GLN A 29 -2.55 -23.29 12.33
C GLN A 29 -3.47 -24.19 11.50
N HIS A 30 -3.51 -24.00 10.17
CA HIS A 30 -4.37 -24.75 9.28
C HIS A 30 -3.85 -24.69 7.83
N TYR A 31 -3.92 -25.80 7.10
CA TYR A 31 -3.41 -25.91 5.72
C TYR A 31 -3.98 -24.86 4.76
N ARG A 32 -5.22 -24.43 4.96
CA ARG A 32 -5.86 -23.35 4.17
C ARG A 32 -5.09 -22.03 4.14
N TYR A 33 -4.21 -21.78 5.10
CA TYR A 33 -3.37 -20.58 5.14
C TYR A 33 -2.04 -20.75 4.39
N ILE A 34 -1.76 -21.96 3.91
CA ILE A 34 -0.61 -22.27 3.06
C ILE A 34 -1.05 -22.02 1.62
N VAL A 35 -0.70 -20.84 1.09
CA VAL A 35 -1.01 -20.46 -0.28
C VAL A 35 0.14 -20.91 -1.18
N ASN A 36 -0.18 -21.74 -2.18
CA ASN A 36 0.79 -22.24 -3.16
C ASN A 36 1.38 -21.06 -3.97
N ILE A 37 2.72 -21.00 -4.05
CA ILE A 37 3.50 -19.99 -4.79
C ILE A 37 4.24 -20.56 -6.01
N ASP A 38 3.98 -21.80 -6.41
CA ASP A 38 4.60 -22.42 -7.58
C ASP A 38 4.38 -21.58 -8.84
N GLY A 39 5.40 -21.48 -9.68
CA GLY A 39 5.38 -20.66 -10.89
C GLY A 39 5.67 -19.17 -10.66
N LEU A 40 5.95 -18.75 -9.42
CA LEU A 40 6.60 -17.48 -9.14
C LEU A 40 8.11 -17.59 -9.40
N GLU A 41 8.70 -16.59 -10.06
CA GLU A 41 10.12 -16.58 -10.46
C GLU A 41 11.08 -16.59 -9.26
N ASP A 42 10.67 -15.93 -8.17
CA ASP A 42 11.45 -15.82 -6.94
C ASP A 42 10.56 -16.08 -5.71
N PRO A 43 10.68 -17.27 -5.09
CA PRO A 43 9.91 -17.62 -3.91
C PRO A 43 10.21 -16.75 -2.68
N GLN A 44 11.45 -16.27 -2.51
CA GLN A 44 11.85 -15.46 -1.36
C GLN A 44 11.26 -14.04 -1.45
N ALA A 45 11.31 -13.45 -2.64
CA ALA A 45 10.72 -12.15 -2.91
C ALA A 45 9.18 -12.16 -2.82
N ALA A 46 8.54 -13.33 -2.87
CA ALA A 46 7.09 -13.45 -2.72
C ALA A 46 6.61 -13.18 -1.28
N ALA A 47 7.48 -13.27 -0.26
CA ALA A 47 7.09 -13.14 1.14
C ALA A 47 6.29 -11.84 1.45
N PRO A 48 6.67 -10.64 0.96
CA PRO A 48 5.90 -9.42 1.20
C PRO A 48 4.54 -9.37 0.49
N LEU A 49 4.25 -10.26 -0.47
CA LEU A 49 2.93 -10.35 -1.10
C LEU A 49 1.84 -10.69 -0.08
N ALA A 50 2.15 -11.49 0.95
CA ALA A 50 1.21 -11.87 2.00
C ALA A 50 0.87 -10.74 2.99
N CYS A 51 1.56 -9.59 2.90
CA CYS A 51 1.33 -8.45 3.78
C CYS A 51 1.19 -7.15 2.98
N ALA A 52 2.28 -6.57 2.49
CA ALA A 52 2.25 -5.30 1.77
C ALA A 52 1.51 -5.42 0.43
N GLY A 53 1.78 -6.50 -0.32
CA GLY A 53 1.09 -6.77 -1.58
C GLY A 53 -0.42 -6.95 -1.35
N LEU A 54 -0.81 -7.79 -0.39
CA LEU A 54 -2.20 -8.03 -0.01
C LEU A 54 -2.94 -6.79 0.48
N THR A 55 -2.32 -6.02 1.37
CA THR A 55 -2.95 -4.83 1.96
C THR A 55 -3.25 -3.79 0.89
N THR A 56 -2.29 -3.55 0.01
CA THR A 56 -2.44 -2.54 -1.05
C THR A 56 -3.33 -3.03 -2.18
N TYR A 57 -3.31 -4.33 -2.50
CA TYR A 57 -4.29 -4.94 -3.41
C TYR A 57 -5.72 -4.73 -2.91
N ASN A 58 -5.98 -5.02 -1.63
CA ASN A 58 -7.29 -4.79 -1.01
C ASN A 58 -7.67 -3.30 -1.01
N ALA A 59 -6.71 -2.39 -0.77
CA ALA A 59 -6.96 -0.95 -0.86
C ALA A 59 -7.43 -0.54 -2.25
N VAL A 60 -6.72 -0.97 -3.31
CA VAL A 60 -7.09 -0.68 -4.70
C VAL A 60 -8.43 -1.33 -5.06
N LYS A 61 -8.65 -2.59 -4.66
CA LYS A 61 -9.92 -3.31 -4.88
C LYS A 61 -11.11 -2.59 -4.24
N LYS A 62 -10.94 -1.98 -3.06
CA LYS A 62 -11.99 -1.22 -2.38
C LYS A 62 -12.29 0.14 -3.00
N ILE A 63 -11.30 0.83 -3.56
CA ILE A 63 -11.55 2.10 -4.28
C ILE A 63 -12.10 1.87 -5.69
N LYS A 64 -11.82 0.71 -6.30
CA LYS A 64 -12.17 0.40 -7.70
C LYS A 64 -13.62 0.72 -8.11
N PRO A 65 -14.66 0.42 -7.31
CA PRO A 65 -16.04 0.74 -7.69
C PRO A 65 -16.34 2.24 -7.79
N TYR A 66 -15.45 3.10 -7.27
CA TYR A 66 -15.63 4.54 -7.25
C TYR A 66 -14.84 5.26 -8.33
N VAL A 67 -13.87 4.61 -8.97
CA VAL A 67 -12.94 5.24 -9.93
C VAL A 67 -13.38 4.93 -11.35
N GLY A 68 -13.80 5.96 -12.06
CA GLY A 68 -14.13 5.98 -13.48
C GLY A 68 -12.91 6.12 -14.39
N SER A 69 -13.17 6.25 -15.69
CA SER A 69 -12.12 6.49 -16.68
C SER A 69 -11.60 7.92 -16.56
N ASP A 70 -10.30 8.10 -16.75
CA ASP A 70 -9.57 9.38 -16.71
C ASP A 70 -9.62 10.12 -15.36
N GLU A 71 -10.30 9.58 -14.34
CA GLU A 71 -10.24 10.09 -12.97
C GLU A 71 -8.87 9.83 -12.33
N HIS A 72 -8.50 10.72 -11.40
CA HIS A 72 -7.20 10.66 -10.73
C HIS A 72 -7.24 9.81 -9.45
N VAL A 73 -6.23 8.97 -9.28
CA VAL A 73 -5.97 8.21 -8.04
C VAL A 73 -4.64 8.66 -7.47
N LEU A 74 -4.65 9.10 -6.22
CA LEU A 74 -3.45 9.51 -5.49
C LEU A 74 -2.98 8.41 -4.54
N VAL A 75 -1.71 8.02 -4.65
CA VAL A 75 -1.03 7.16 -3.67
C VAL A 75 -0.10 8.02 -2.81
N VAL A 76 -0.36 8.07 -1.51
CA VAL A 76 0.43 8.83 -0.53
C VAL A 76 1.32 7.88 0.25
N GLY A 77 2.63 8.14 0.24
CA GLY A 77 3.66 7.30 0.84
C GLY A 77 4.16 6.20 -0.09
N LEU A 78 5.41 6.31 -0.54
CA LEU A 78 6.03 5.46 -1.56
C LEU A 78 7.11 4.54 -0.99
N GLY A 79 7.00 4.21 0.30
CA GLY A 79 7.79 3.15 0.94
C GLY A 79 7.37 1.75 0.50
N GLY A 80 7.59 0.76 1.36
CA GLY A 80 7.36 -0.64 1.00
C GLY A 80 5.93 -1.04 0.63
N LEU A 81 4.91 -0.32 1.10
CA LEU A 81 3.54 -0.50 0.63
C LEU A 81 3.33 0.22 -0.70
N GLY A 82 3.80 1.46 -0.82
CA GLY A 82 3.58 2.29 -2.02
C GLY A 82 4.15 1.66 -3.28
N ALA A 83 5.30 0.99 -3.18
CA ALA A 83 5.88 0.22 -4.28
C ALA A 83 4.96 -0.88 -4.83
N TYR A 84 4.08 -1.47 -4.01
CA TYR A 84 3.03 -2.38 -4.46
C TYR A 84 1.78 -1.65 -4.92
N ALA A 85 1.34 -0.62 -4.18
CA ALA A 85 0.10 0.10 -4.46
C ALA A 85 0.07 0.70 -5.87
N VAL A 86 1.15 1.34 -6.31
CA VAL A 86 1.25 1.94 -7.66
C VAL A 86 1.08 0.90 -8.78
N GLN A 87 1.61 -0.31 -8.58
CA GLN A 87 1.47 -1.42 -9.51
C GLN A 87 0.04 -1.93 -9.55
N TRP A 88 -0.60 -2.05 -8.38
CA TRP A 88 -2.01 -2.44 -8.30
C TRP A 88 -2.95 -1.41 -8.91
N VAL A 89 -2.68 -0.11 -8.75
CA VAL A 89 -3.47 0.93 -9.42
C VAL A 89 -3.37 0.73 -10.94
N LYS A 90 -2.16 0.60 -11.51
CA LYS A 90 -2.02 0.39 -12.96
C LYS A 90 -2.60 -0.95 -13.45
N ALA A 91 -2.54 -2.01 -12.64
CA ALA A 91 -3.08 -3.32 -13.02
C ALA A 91 -4.61 -3.41 -12.93
N LEU A 92 -5.22 -2.77 -11.93
CA LEU A 92 -6.66 -2.92 -11.63
C LEU A 92 -7.52 -1.75 -12.09
N LEU A 93 -6.89 -0.58 -12.30
CA LEU A 93 -7.48 0.69 -12.75
C LEU A 93 -6.66 1.26 -13.92
N PRO A 94 -6.50 0.52 -15.04
CA PRO A 94 -5.61 0.94 -16.14
C PRO A 94 -6.03 2.25 -16.81
N HIS A 95 -7.28 2.67 -16.64
CA HIS A 95 -7.84 3.92 -17.17
C HIS A 95 -7.71 5.12 -16.22
N ALA A 96 -7.18 4.93 -15.02
CA ALA A 96 -7.02 6.01 -14.04
C ALA A 96 -5.66 6.69 -14.17
N ASN A 97 -5.65 8.00 -13.96
CA ASN A 97 -4.44 8.80 -13.86
C ASN A 97 -3.80 8.60 -12.48
N LEU A 98 -2.57 8.08 -12.43
CA LEU A 98 -1.86 7.78 -11.20
C LEU A 98 -1.02 8.97 -10.78
N LEU A 99 -1.44 9.62 -9.70
CA LEU A 99 -0.66 10.61 -8.98
C LEU A 99 0.03 9.95 -7.78
N VAL A 100 1.23 10.40 -7.45
CA VAL A 100 1.97 9.91 -6.29
C VAL A 100 2.47 11.05 -5.42
N ALA A 101 2.55 10.84 -4.11
CA ALA A 101 3.15 11.80 -3.19
C ALA A 101 4.02 11.13 -2.12
N ASP A 102 5.26 11.59 -1.98
CA ASP A 102 6.19 11.23 -0.91
C ASP A 102 7.10 12.44 -0.66
N ILE A 103 7.61 12.58 0.56
CA ILE A 103 8.56 13.64 0.90
C ILE A 103 9.98 13.37 0.36
N ARG A 104 10.25 12.11 -0.04
CA ARG A 104 11.53 11.62 -0.55
C ARG A 104 11.51 11.53 -2.08
N ASP A 105 12.35 12.32 -2.74
CA ASP A 105 12.49 12.29 -4.20
C ASP A 105 12.98 10.90 -4.68
N GLU A 106 13.84 10.23 -3.90
CA GLU A 106 14.33 8.89 -4.20
C GLU A 106 13.22 7.82 -4.18
N ALA A 107 12.17 8.01 -3.39
CA ALA A 107 11.03 7.10 -3.33
C ALA A 107 10.12 7.28 -4.56
N ILE A 108 9.94 8.53 -5.00
CA ILE A 108 9.24 8.86 -6.25
C ILE A 108 9.99 8.28 -7.45
N GLU A 109 11.31 8.47 -7.50
CA GLU A 109 12.15 7.92 -8.57
C GLU A 109 12.09 6.37 -8.59
N PHE A 110 12.14 5.74 -7.42
CA PHE A 110 12.05 4.29 -7.30
C PHE A 110 10.76 3.73 -7.89
N VAL A 111 9.59 4.29 -7.54
CA VAL A 111 8.32 3.79 -8.07
C VAL A 111 8.12 4.12 -9.55
N SER A 112 8.72 5.21 -10.04
CA SER A 112 8.71 5.58 -11.46
C SER A 112 9.45 4.57 -12.34
N LYS A 113 10.40 3.81 -11.77
CA LYS A 113 11.08 2.69 -12.43
C LYS A 113 10.22 1.41 -12.46
N LEU A 114 9.17 1.33 -11.66
CA LEU A 114 8.26 0.17 -11.59
C LEU A 114 7.07 0.34 -12.53
N VAL A 115 6.50 1.55 -12.61
CA VAL A 115 5.32 1.86 -13.42
C VAL A 115 5.39 3.28 -13.97
N LYS A 116 4.63 3.53 -15.05
CA LYS A 116 4.33 4.89 -15.48
C LYS A 116 3.52 5.60 -14.39
N ILE A 117 4.04 6.69 -13.86
CA ILE A 117 3.28 7.65 -13.06
C ILE A 117 2.88 8.84 -13.94
N ASP A 118 1.73 9.45 -13.69
CA ASP A 118 1.22 10.55 -14.50
C ASP A 118 1.63 11.92 -13.93
N ALA A 119 1.73 12.02 -12.60
CA ALA A 119 2.40 13.14 -11.92
C ALA A 119 2.87 12.74 -10.51
N ALA A 120 3.81 13.51 -9.98
CA ALA A 120 4.31 13.36 -8.62
C ALA A 120 4.26 14.70 -7.88
N VAL A 121 4.08 14.65 -6.57
CA VAL A 121 4.08 15.80 -5.68
C VAL A 121 5.03 15.52 -4.52
N ASN A 122 5.90 16.48 -4.21
CA ASN A 122 6.76 16.39 -3.03
C ASN A 122 6.32 17.43 -1.98
N PRO A 123 5.57 17.03 -0.93
CA PRO A 123 5.06 17.94 0.09
C PRO A 123 6.14 18.63 0.93
N ALA A 124 7.40 18.20 0.86
CA ALA A 124 8.52 18.89 1.48
C ALA A 124 8.97 20.14 0.69
N ARG A 125 8.53 20.28 -0.56
CA ARG A 125 8.98 21.31 -1.50
C ARG A 125 7.85 22.23 -1.97
N GLU A 126 6.60 21.77 -1.89
CA GLU A 126 5.44 22.52 -2.37
C GLU A 126 4.17 22.24 -1.54
N ASP A 127 3.14 23.07 -1.72
CA ASP A 127 1.82 22.82 -1.14
C ASP A 127 1.11 21.72 -1.96
N PRO A 128 0.92 20.52 -1.38
CA PRO A 128 0.36 19.41 -2.14
C PRO A 128 -1.08 19.65 -2.58
N VAL A 129 -1.87 20.44 -1.86
CA VAL A 129 -3.26 20.72 -2.25
C VAL A 129 -3.29 21.58 -3.51
N LYS A 130 -2.45 22.60 -3.57
CA LYS A 130 -2.33 23.47 -4.75
C LYS A 130 -1.75 22.71 -5.94
N ALA A 131 -0.65 21.99 -5.75
CA ALA A 131 -0.02 21.21 -6.82
C ALA A 131 -0.99 20.19 -7.42
N ILE A 132 -1.73 19.44 -6.59
CA ILE A 132 -2.73 18.49 -7.08
C ILE A 132 -3.87 19.22 -7.80
N SER A 133 -4.35 20.35 -7.27
CA SER A 133 -5.38 21.15 -7.96
C SER A 133 -4.90 21.63 -9.34
N GLU A 134 -3.65 22.02 -9.49
CA GLU A 134 -3.09 22.44 -10.79
C GLU A 134 -2.97 21.27 -11.77
N ILE A 135 -2.41 20.13 -11.32
CA ILE A 135 -2.28 18.90 -12.10
C ILE A 135 -3.66 18.42 -12.60
N THR A 136 -4.67 18.50 -11.75
CA THR A 136 -6.04 18.03 -12.02
C THR A 136 -6.96 19.13 -12.56
N ARG A 137 -6.43 20.31 -12.89
CA ARG A 137 -7.19 21.47 -13.41
C ARG A 137 -8.39 21.86 -12.53
N GLY A 138 -8.26 21.68 -11.22
CA GLY A 138 -9.26 22.00 -10.20
C GLY A 138 -10.25 20.89 -9.90
N GLU A 139 -10.22 19.77 -10.61
CA GLU A 139 -11.15 18.64 -10.39
C GLU A 139 -10.86 17.88 -9.09
N GLY A 140 -9.58 17.83 -8.69
CA GLY A 140 -9.12 17.02 -7.57
C GLY A 140 -8.95 15.54 -7.94
N VAL A 141 -8.80 14.70 -6.94
CA VAL A 141 -8.61 13.25 -7.11
C VAL A 141 -9.85 12.47 -6.68
N LYS A 142 -10.18 11.41 -7.40
CA LYS A 142 -11.32 10.56 -7.06
C LYS A 142 -11.05 9.71 -5.84
N ALA A 143 -9.85 9.18 -5.75
CA ALA A 143 -9.46 8.31 -4.65
C ALA A 143 -8.08 8.68 -4.11
N VAL A 144 -7.95 8.64 -2.79
CA VAL A 144 -6.67 8.70 -2.09
C VAL A 144 -6.44 7.36 -1.40
N ILE A 145 -5.25 6.79 -1.59
CA ILE A 145 -4.73 5.66 -0.80
C ILE A 145 -3.62 6.20 0.09
N ASP A 146 -3.91 6.36 1.39
CA ASP A 146 -2.94 6.88 2.36
C ASP A 146 -2.23 5.74 3.09
N LEU A 147 -0.97 5.55 2.72
CA LEU A 147 -0.08 4.52 3.27
C LEU A 147 0.81 5.06 4.40
N VAL A 148 0.66 6.35 4.75
CA VAL A 148 1.37 7.01 5.84
C VAL A 148 0.49 7.05 7.09
N GLY A 149 -0.70 7.63 6.99
CA GLY A 149 -1.66 7.71 8.10
C GLY A 149 -1.19 8.60 9.25
N LEU A 150 -0.51 9.71 8.95
CA LEU A 150 -0.27 10.79 9.89
C LEU A 150 -1.49 11.72 9.93
N SER A 151 -1.79 12.34 11.07
CA SER A 151 -2.84 13.37 11.17
C SER A 151 -2.68 14.46 10.08
N GLN A 152 -1.43 14.85 9.81
CA GLN A 152 -1.09 15.82 8.76
C GLN A 152 -1.38 15.32 7.34
N THR A 153 -1.10 14.05 7.01
CA THR A 153 -1.38 13.52 5.66
C THR A 153 -2.90 13.40 5.47
N ILE A 154 -3.59 12.89 6.48
CA ILE A 154 -5.06 12.76 6.48
C ILE A 154 -5.73 14.11 6.26
N GLY A 155 -5.43 15.11 7.10
CA GLY A 155 -6.04 16.43 6.99
C GLY A 155 -5.72 17.16 5.68
N THR A 156 -4.53 16.93 5.10
CA THR A 156 -4.08 17.53 3.85
C THR A 156 -4.78 16.89 2.65
N TYR A 157 -4.67 15.56 2.49
CA TYR A 157 -5.13 14.88 1.28
C TYR A 157 -6.66 14.64 1.26
N LEU A 158 -7.35 14.78 2.39
CA LEU A 158 -8.81 14.90 2.36
C LEU A 158 -9.29 16.12 1.57
N LYS A 159 -8.51 17.20 1.54
CA LYS A 159 -8.84 18.44 0.81
C LYS A 159 -8.54 18.37 -0.69
N THR A 160 -7.92 17.28 -1.15
CA THR A 160 -7.61 17.09 -2.57
C THR A 160 -8.67 16.25 -3.29
N LEU A 161 -9.62 15.69 -2.54
CA LEU A 161 -10.66 14.83 -3.10
C LEU A 161 -11.70 15.64 -3.87
N THR A 162 -12.15 15.10 -4.99
CA THR A 162 -13.32 15.61 -5.70
C THR A 162 -14.62 15.29 -4.96
N THR A 163 -15.75 15.86 -5.42
CA THR A 163 -17.09 15.50 -4.92
C THR A 163 -17.35 13.99 -5.12
N LEU A 164 -17.91 13.33 -4.10
CA LEU A 164 -18.08 11.88 -4.03
C LEU A 164 -16.75 11.12 -4.08
N GLY A 165 -15.65 11.77 -3.69
CA GLY A 165 -14.33 11.17 -3.56
C GLY A 165 -14.22 10.20 -2.38
N VAL A 166 -13.23 9.31 -2.43
CA VAL A 166 -13.02 8.29 -1.42
C VAL A 166 -11.60 8.30 -0.84
N TYR A 167 -11.51 8.19 0.48
CA TYR A 167 -10.24 8.15 1.21
C TYR A 167 -10.04 6.78 1.87
N ALA A 168 -9.07 6.02 1.37
CA ALA A 168 -8.67 4.73 1.93
C ALA A 168 -7.51 4.93 2.94
N MET A 169 -7.82 4.80 4.23
CA MET A 169 -6.82 4.86 5.30
C MET A 169 -6.16 3.49 5.48
N VAL A 170 -4.84 3.44 5.29
CA VAL A 170 -4.04 2.20 5.41
C VAL A 170 -2.91 2.36 6.42
N GLY A 171 -2.21 3.50 6.38
CA GLY A 171 -1.12 3.80 7.30
C GLY A 171 -1.60 4.02 8.74
N LEU A 172 -0.70 3.78 9.69
CA LEU A 172 -0.97 3.82 11.14
C LEU A 172 0.13 4.61 11.89
N MET A 173 0.60 5.72 11.32
CA MET A 173 1.63 6.56 11.94
C MET A 173 1.08 7.55 12.98
N SER A 174 -0.25 7.69 13.11
CA SER A 174 -0.91 8.46 14.17
C SER A 174 -2.06 7.68 14.79
N TYR A 175 -2.33 7.92 16.07
CA TYR A 175 -3.46 7.35 16.80
C TYR A 175 -4.79 8.07 16.51
N GLU A 176 -4.71 9.37 16.27
CA GLU A 176 -5.84 10.25 15.99
C GLU A 176 -5.50 11.24 14.86
N ALA A 177 -6.53 11.81 14.23
CA ALA A 177 -6.37 12.74 13.13
C ALA A 177 -7.43 13.84 13.15
N THR A 178 -7.02 15.05 12.78
CA THR A 178 -7.93 16.17 12.55
C THR A 178 -8.42 16.14 11.11
N ILE A 179 -9.75 16.18 10.91
CA ILE A 179 -10.37 16.11 9.59
C ILE A 179 -11.14 17.39 9.23
N PRO A 180 -11.17 17.82 7.95
CA PRO A 180 -11.87 19.01 7.53
C PRO A 180 -13.39 18.76 7.40
N VAL A 181 -14.10 18.72 8.52
CA VAL A 181 -15.52 18.31 8.59
C VAL A 181 -16.43 19.04 7.58
N PRO A 182 -16.41 20.38 7.45
CA PRO A 182 -17.27 21.04 6.47
C PRO A 182 -16.97 20.65 5.02
N TYR A 183 -15.70 20.39 4.70
CA TYR A 183 -15.29 19.95 3.36
C TYR A 183 -15.80 18.55 3.05
N ILE A 184 -15.70 17.64 4.01
CA ILE A 184 -16.19 16.26 3.90
C ILE A 184 -17.70 16.24 3.66
N ILE A 185 -18.46 17.01 4.47
CA ILE A 185 -19.92 17.06 4.37
C ILE A 185 -20.36 17.65 3.03
N ARG A 186 -19.79 18.79 2.62
CA ARG A 186 -20.18 19.48 1.37
C ARG A 186 -19.87 18.69 0.10
N ASN A 187 -18.85 17.83 0.13
CA ASN A 187 -18.42 17.01 -1.00
C ASN A 187 -18.87 15.55 -0.90
N GLU A 188 -19.63 15.17 0.12
CA GLU A 188 -20.06 13.79 0.37
C GLU A 188 -18.89 12.77 0.31
N ILE A 189 -17.77 13.11 0.94
CA ILE A 189 -16.56 12.30 0.93
C ILE A 189 -16.74 11.05 1.81
N LYS A 190 -16.35 9.89 1.27
CA LYS A 190 -16.31 8.63 2.03
C LYS A 190 -14.91 8.37 2.58
N ILE A 191 -14.81 8.10 3.87
CA ILE A 191 -13.56 7.73 4.55
C ILE A 191 -13.71 6.32 5.08
N PHE A 192 -12.77 5.42 4.77
CA PHE A 192 -12.82 4.04 5.26
C PHE A 192 -11.44 3.45 5.53
N GLY A 193 -11.41 2.46 6.43
CA GLY A 193 -10.19 1.72 6.76
C GLY A 193 -9.93 0.54 5.82
N VAL A 194 -8.65 0.29 5.57
CA VAL A 194 -8.15 -0.93 4.93
C VAL A 194 -7.25 -1.65 5.89
N TYR A 195 -7.60 -2.89 6.22
CA TYR A 195 -6.78 -3.73 7.08
C TYR A 195 -6.48 -5.01 6.32
N THR A 196 -5.21 -5.24 5.96
CA THR A 196 -4.73 -6.43 5.25
C THR A 196 -5.64 -6.83 4.08
N GLY A 197 -5.98 -8.12 3.92
CA GLY A 197 -6.91 -8.63 2.93
C GLY A 197 -7.44 -10.00 3.34
N SER A 198 -8.49 -10.47 2.67
CA SER A 198 -9.04 -11.80 2.91
C SER A 198 -8.14 -12.90 2.36
N LEU A 199 -8.40 -14.15 2.74
CA LEU A 199 -7.73 -15.30 2.12
C LEU A 199 -8.05 -15.40 0.62
N GLY A 200 -9.23 -14.96 0.19
CA GLY A 200 -9.57 -14.86 -1.23
C GLY A 200 -8.70 -13.84 -1.95
N ASP A 201 -8.52 -12.66 -1.35
CA ASP A 201 -7.64 -11.62 -1.88
C ASP A 201 -6.18 -12.11 -1.99
N GLN A 202 -5.71 -12.92 -1.03
CA GLN A 202 -4.36 -13.50 -1.10
C GLN A 202 -4.19 -14.43 -2.32
N HIS A 203 -5.18 -15.27 -2.63
CA HIS A 203 -5.13 -16.11 -3.82
C HIS A 203 -5.15 -15.28 -5.11
N GLU A 204 -5.93 -14.20 -5.14
CA GLU A 204 -5.95 -13.25 -6.26
C GLU A 204 -4.58 -12.58 -6.45
N VAL A 205 -3.94 -12.12 -5.37
CA VAL A 205 -2.60 -11.51 -5.40
C VAL A 205 -1.57 -12.46 -5.99
N ILE A 206 -1.50 -13.71 -5.52
CA ILE A 206 -0.55 -14.68 -6.07
C ILE A 206 -0.85 -15.01 -7.54
N LYS A 207 -2.13 -15.10 -7.92
CA LYS A 207 -2.54 -15.28 -9.32
C LYS A 207 -2.09 -14.11 -10.19
N HIS A 208 -2.16 -12.88 -9.69
CA HIS A 208 -1.72 -11.69 -10.41
C HIS A 208 -0.20 -11.58 -10.50
N ALA A 209 0.53 -11.95 -9.44
CA ALA A 209 1.98 -12.05 -9.43
C ALA A 209 2.49 -13.04 -10.48
N ARG A 210 1.89 -14.24 -10.57
CA ARG A 210 2.22 -15.23 -11.63
C ARG A 210 2.01 -14.69 -13.04
N LYS A 211 1.05 -13.79 -13.23
CA LYS A 211 0.76 -13.16 -14.53
C LYS A 211 1.66 -11.95 -14.82
N GLY A 212 2.58 -11.61 -13.93
CA GLY A 212 3.45 -10.45 -14.08
C GLY A 212 2.73 -9.10 -13.94
N LEU A 213 1.51 -9.06 -13.37
CA LEU A 213 0.81 -7.78 -13.14
C LEU A 213 1.41 -6.96 -11.99
N VAL A 214 2.26 -7.60 -11.20
CA VAL A 214 3.09 -6.96 -10.18
C VAL A 214 4.50 -7.52 -10.28
N ASN A 215 5.48 -6.65 -10.42
CA ASN A 215 6.89 -7.01 -10.32
C ASN A 215 7.30 -6.99 -8.84
N TYR A 216 6.96 -8.06 -8.13
CA TYR A 216 7.22 -8.19 -6.71
C TYR A 216 8.72 -8.40 -6.40
N VAL A 217 9.51 -8.86 -7.38
CA VAL A 217 10.97 -9.02 -7.25
C VAL A 217 11.67 -7.67 -7.20
N LYS A 218 11.34 -6.74 -8.11
CA LYS A 218 11.93 -5.38 -8.14
C LYS A 218 11.52 -4.51 -6.96
N VAL A 219 10.49 -4.90 -6.21
CA VAL A 219 10.15 -4.23 -4.96
C VAL A 219 11.16 -4.56 -3.85
N ILE A 220 11.92 -5.66 -3.95
CA ILE A 220 12.93 -6.02 -2.97
C ILE A 220 14.20 -5.17 -3.19
N SER A 221 14.53 -4.32 -2.23
CA SER A 221 15.71 -3.45 -2.29
C SER A 221 16.94 -4.05 -1.61
N LYS A 222 16.74 -4.90 -0.60
CA LYS A 222 17.84 -5.57 0.10
C LYS A 222 17.40 -6.93 0.64
N ARG A 223 18.32 -7.90 0.57
CA ARG A 223 18.21 -9.20 1.22
C ARG A 223 19.22 -9.24 2.35
N TYR A 224 18.77 -9.68 3.50
CA TYR A 224 19.56 -9.90 4.68
C TYR A 224 19.52 -11.38 5.00
N ARG A 225 20.62 -11.95 5.47
CA ARG A 225 20.66 -13.33 5.94
C ARG A 225 19.99 -13.44 7.31
N PHE A 226 19.55 -14.65 7.64
CA PHE A 226 19.02 -14.98 8.95
C PHE A 226 20.18 -15.20 9.94
N ASP A 227 20.89 -14.12 10.22
CA ASP A 227 21.90 -14.02 11.28
C ASP A 227 21.58 -12.81 12.17
N GLU A 228 22.05 -12.84 13.41
CA GLU A 228 21.69 -11.83 14.41
C GLU A 228 22.11 -10.41 13.99
N GLU A 229 23.27 -10.24 13.37
CA GLU A 229 23.79 -8.92 12.99
C GLU A 229 22.96 -8.33 11.84
N GLU A 230 22.74 -9.11 10.77
CA GLU A 230 21.98 -8.67 9.61
C GLU A 230 20.50 -8.47 9.90
N VAL A 231 19.88 -9.32 10.73
CA VAL A 231 18.49 -9.13 11.17
C VAL A 231 18.37 -7.83 11.98
N ASN A 232 19.31 -7.56 12.89
CA ASN A 232 19.33 -6.31 13.64
C ASN A 232 19.55 -5.09 12.73
N GLU A 233 20.41 -5.20 11.72
CA GLU A 233 20.60 -4.15 10.72
C GLU A 233 19.31 -3.93 9.90
N ALA A 234 18.65 -4.99 9.46
CA ALA A 234 17.39 -4.93 8.73
C ALA A 234 16.32 -4.19 9.54
N ILE A 235 16.14 -4.54 10.81
CA ILE A 235 15.18 -3.88 11.72
C ILE A 235 15.50 -2.39 11.86
N LYS A 236 16.77 -2.03 12.09
CA LYS A 236 17.21 -0.63 12.19
C LYS A 236 16.98 0.14 10.89
N SER A 237 17.23 -0.49 9.74
CA SER A 237 17.02 0.12 8.41
C SER A 237 15.55 0.45 8.15
N VAL A 238 14.64 -0.41 8.65
CA VAL A 238 13.19 -0.20 8.53
C VAL A 238 12.73 0.89 9.48
N ALA A 239 13.16 0.85 10.74
CA ALA A 239 12.83 1.86 11.74
C ALA A 239 13.30 3.27 11.33
N GLY A 240 14.44 3.38 10.67
CA GLY A 240 14.97 4.66 10.17
C GLY A 240 14.30 5.19 8.89
N ALA A 241 13.33 4.48 8.30
CA ALA A 241 12.67 4.84 7.04
C ALA A 241 13.62 5.06 5.84
N LYS A 242 14.81 4.43 5.88
CA LYS A 242 15.89 4.68 4.91
C LYS A 242 15.86 3.81 3.65
N HIS A 243 15.02 2.77 3.61
CA HIS A 243 14.96 1.84 2.50
C HIS A 243 13.85 2.19 1.51
N LEU A 244 14.14 1.94 0.24
CA LEU A 244 13.18 1.92 -0.85
C LEU A 244 12.52 0.54 -0.89
N GLY A 245 11.25 0.43 -1.31
CA GLY A 245 10.59 -0.87 -1.45
C GLY A 245 10.60 -1.71 -0.17
N ARG A 246 11.01 -2.98 -0.27
CA ARG A 246 11.00 -3.97 0.82
C ARG A 246 12.37 -4.55 1.07
N VAL A 247 12.69 -4.77 2.34
CA VAL A 247 13.77 -5.65 2.75
C VAL A 247 13.19 -7.02 3.12
N ILE A 248 13.95 -8.09 2.88
CA ILE A 248 13.58 -9.45 3.27
C ILE A 248 14.73 -10.12 4.01
N ILE A 249 14.39 -11.03 4.91
CA ILE A 249 15.34 -11.96 5.54
C ILE A 249 15.29 -13.28 4.79
N ILE A 250 16.45 -13.87 4.48
CA ILE A 250 16.60 -15.16 3.80
C ILE A 250 17.38 -16.12 4.69
N LEU A 251 16.96 -17.39 4.72
CA LEU A 251 17.70 -18.48 5.36
C LEU A 251 18.91 -18.88 4.51
#